data_AF-A0A968PGM3-F1
#
_entry.id   AF-A0A968PGM3-F1
#
_cell.length_a   1.000
_cell.length_b   1.000
_cell.length_c   1.000
_cell.angle_alpha   90.00
_cell.angle_beta   90.00
_cell.angle_gamma   90.00
#
_symmetry.space_group_name_H-M   'P 1'
#
loop_
_entity.id
_entity.type
_entity.pdbx_description
1 polymer ?
#
loop_
_entity_poly.entity_id
_entity_poly.type
_entity_poly.pdbx_seq_one_letter_code
_entity_poly.pdbx_strand_id
1 'polypeptide(L)'
;MMELVEFVSHPYPGTSIVPDRCTVRWDRRLVRGETRESVLAHINAALAAVDGYAAGKVTAEYLAVGVPCYTGATSPKPGLSPRLGN
;
A
#
# COMPACT_ATOMS: atom_id res chain seq x y z
N MET A 1 -8.60 -12.55 -0.79
CA MET A 1 -7.33 -12.92 -0.11
C MET A 1 -6.33 -11.80 -0.35
N MET A 2 -5.65 -11.34 0.70
CA MET A 2 -4.67 -10.26 0.66
C MET A 2 -3.41 -10.77 1.38
N GLU A 3 -2.23 -10.51 0.82
CA GLU A 3 -0.96 -10.98 1.35
C GLU A 3 -0.04 -9.79 1.65
N LEU A 4 0.54 -9.76 2.84
CA LEU A 4 1.50 -8.74 3.22
C LEU A 4 2.82 -9.01 2.47
N VAL A 5 3.26 -8.07 1.65
CA VAL A 5 4.52 -8.21 0.91
C VAL A 5 5.65 -7.37 1.48
N GLU A 6 5.34 -6.30 2.20
CA GLU A 6 6.35 -5.44 2.79
C GLU A 6 5.80 -4.63 3.97
N PHE A 7 6.62 -4.49 5.01
CA PHE A 7 6.36 -3.62 6.16
C PHE A 7 7.66 -2.87 6.49
N VAL A 8 7.66 -1.54 6.34
CA VAL A 8 8.83 -0.70 6.60
C VAL A 8 8.44 0.49 7.45
N SER A 9 9.18 0.72 8.54
CA SER A 9 9.03 1.92 9.35
C SER A 9 9.93 3.06 8.86
N HIS A 10 9.60 4.28 9.26
CA HIS A 10 10.51 5.41 9.27
C HIS A 10 10.68 5.92 10.72
N PRO A 11 11.92 6.15 11.17
CA PRO A 11 13.16 5.76 10.51
C PRO A 11 13.23 4.23 10.24
N TYR A 12 14.14 3.82 9.34
CA TYR A 12 14.26 2.40 8.94
C TYR A 12 14.34 1.51 10.19
N PRO A 13 13.68 0.33 10.20
CA PRO A 13 13.51 -0.46 11.41
C PRO A 13 14.82 -0.67 12.19
N GLY A 14 14.81 -0.25 13.45
CA GLY A 14 15.93 -0.40 14.37
C GLY A 14 15.40 -0.67 15.78
N THR A 15 16.09 -1.53 16.51
CA THR A 15 15.63 -2.02 17.83
C THR A 15 15.52 -0.92 18.90
N SER A 16 16.16 0.23 18.68
CA SER A 16 16.23 1.35 19.63
C SER A 16 15.55 2.62 19.14
N ILE A 17 14.68 2.53 18.13
CA ILE A 17 14.00 3.68 17.53
C ILE A 17 12.49 3.47 17.60
N VAL A 18 11.77 4.47 18.12
CA VAL A 18 10.32 4.54 18.01
C VAL A 18 9.99 5.16 16.65
N PRO A 19 9.29 4.46 15.75
CA PRO A 19 8.99 4.98 14.43
C PRO A 19 7.87 6.03 14.47
N ASP A 20 8.00 7.07 13.67
CA ASP A 20 6.95 8.08 13.47
C ASP A 20 5.95 7.70 12.38
N ARG A 21 6.35 6.85 11.42
CA ARG A 21 5.45 6.30 10.39
C ARG A 21 5.82 4.88 9.99
N CYS A 22 4.82 4.16 9.46
CA CYS A 22 5.01 2.86 8.85
C CYS A 22 4.30 2.82 7.49
N THR A 23 4.97 2.23 6.51
CA THR A 23 4.41 1.95 5.18
C THR A 23 4.29 0.46 5.01
N VAL A 24 3.11 0.02 4.59
CA VAL A 24 2.78 -1.39 4.42
C VAL A 24 2.28 -1.60 2.99
N ARG A 25 2.85 -2.59 2.29
CA ARG A 25 2.41 -2.97 0.95
C ARG A 25 1.79 -4.35 1.00
N TRP A 26 0.63 -4.48 0.35
CA TRP A 26 -0.10 -5.72 0.27
C TRP A 26 -0.30 -6.11 -1.19
N ASP A 27 -0.08 -7.39 -1.51
CA ASP A 27 -0.53 -7.96 -2.77
C ASP A 27 -1.98 -8.42 -2.63
N ARG A 28 -2.82 -8.00 -3.57
CA ARG A 28 -4.22 -8.43 -3.63
C ARG A 28 -4.62 -8.72 -5.05
N ARG A 29 -5.26 -9.88 -5.23
CA ARG A 29 -5.96 -10.24 -6.46
C ARG A 29 -7.45 -9.92 -6.33
N LEU A 30 -8.02 -9.34 -7.39
CA LEU A 30 -9.46 -9.12 -7.47
C LEU A 30 -10.18 -10.45 -7.74
N VAL A 31 -11.34 -10.65 -7.11
CA VAL A 31 -12.25 -11.75 -7.45
C VAL A 31 -13.35 -11.26 -8.40
N ARG A 32 -14.17 -12.18 -8.94
CA ARG A 32 -15.24 -11.80 -9.87
C ARG A 32 -16.20 -10.80 -9.22
N GLY A 33 -16.53 -9.74 -9.95
CA GLY A 33 -17.43 -8.69 -9.47
C GLY A 33 -16.75 -7.63 -8.59
N GLU A 34 -15.47 -7.78 -8.23
CA GLU A 34 -14.71 -6.72 -7.56
C GLU A 34 -14.06 -5.79 -8.58
N THR A 35 -14.04 -4.50 -8.28
CA THR A 35 -13.20 -3.51 -8.96
C THR A 35 -12.11 -3.03 -8.01
N ARG A 36 -11.09 -2.36 -8.55
CA ARG A 36 -10.06 -1.72 -7.71
C ARG A 36 -10.69 -0.72 -6.74
N GLU A 37 -11.65 0.04 -7.24
CA GLU A 37 -12.32 1.11 -6.52
C GLU A 37 -13.21 0.54 -5.41
N SER A 38 -13.93 -0.57 -5.66
CA SER A 38 -14.75 -1.22 -4.64
C SER A 38 -13.88 -1.78 -3.51
N VAL A 39 -12.73 -2.37 -3.84
CA VAL A 39 -11.77 -2.87 -2.85
C VAL A 39 -11.16 -1.73 -2.05
N LEU A 40 -10.74 -0.64 -2.70
CA LEU A 40 -10.16 0.51 -2.02
C LEU A 40 -11.18 1.17 -1.08
N ALA A 41 -12.45 1.25 -1.49
CA ALA A 41 -13.53 1.73 -0.64
C ALA A 41 -13.71 0.86 0.63
N HIS A 42 -13.67 -0.46 0.49
CA HIS A 42 -13.74 -1.37 1.65
C HIS A 42 -12.56 -1.18 2.61
N ILE A 43 -11.34 -1.01 2.08
CA ILE A 43 -10.14 -0.76 2.89
C ILE A 43 -10.28 0.57 3.63
N ASN A 44 -10.65 1.65 2.93
CA ASN A 44 -10.83 2.97 3.55
C ASN A 44 -11.93 2.97 4.62
N ALA A 45 -13.04 2.24 4.40
CA ALA A 45 -14.08 2.09 5.41
C ALA A 45 -13.58 1.35 6.67
N ALA A 46 -12.75 0.32 6.51
CA ALA A 46 -12.12 -0.37 7.64
C ALA A 46 -11.11 0.53 8.38
N LEU A 47 -10.34 1.34 7.66
CA LEU A 47 -9.37 2.28 8.23
C LEU A 47 -10.02 3.43 8.98
N ALA A 48 -11.20 3.91 8.55
CA ALA A 48 -11.94 4.94 9.26
C ALA A 48 -12.30 4.53 10.70
N ALA A 49 -12.45 3.22 10.98
CA ALA A 49 -12.66 2.71 12.34
C ALA A 49 -11.38 2.76 13.20
N VAL A 50 -10.21 2.79 12.57
CA VAL A 50 -8.89 2.80 13.22
C VAL A 50 -8.40 4.22 13.49
N ASP A 51 -8.75 5.19 12.64
CA ASP A 51 -8.40 6.61 12.82
C ASP A 51 -8.90 7.18 14.17
N GLY A 52 -9.95 6.59 14.78
CA GLY A 52 -10.41 6.96 16.12
C GLY A 52 -9.54 6.46 17.28
N TYR A 53 -8.65 5.48 17.02
CA TYR A 53 -7.76 4.86 18.01
C TYR A 53 -6.29 5.25 17.83
N ALA A 54 -5.86 5.53 16.60
CA ALA A 54 -4.51 5.97 16.30
C ALA A 54 -4.43 7.50 16.37
N ALA A 55 -3.44 8.05 17.07
CA ALA A 55 -3.18 9.50 17.10
C ALA A 55 -2.66 10.08 15.75
N GLY A 56 -2.85 9.35 14.65
CA GLY A 56 -2.27 9.65 13.34
C GLY A 56 -3.21 9.22 12.21
N LYS A 57 -3.01 9.82 11.05
CA LYS A 57 -3.82 9.61 9.85
C LYS A 57 -3.39 8.34 9.13
N VAL A 58 -4.32 7.43 8.85
CA VAL A 58 -4.05 6.28 7.97
C VAL A 58 -4.56 6.57 6.55
N THR A 59 -3.76 6.25 5.54
CA THR A 59 -4.14 6.40 4.12
C THR A 59 -3.85 5.13 3.35
N ALA A 60 -4.77 4.71 2.49
CA ALA A 60 -4.56 3.61 1.55
C ALA A 60 -4.68 4.11 0.11
N GLU A 61 -3.77 3.65 -0.75
CA GLU A 61 -3.78 3.96 -2.18
C GLU A 61 -3.40 2.73 -2.99
N TYR A 62 -3.85 2.71 -4.25
CA TYR A 62 -3.45 1.67 -5.20
C TYR A 62 -2.09 2.02 -5.82
N LEU A 63 -1.14 1.11 -5.72
CA LEU A 63 0.19 1.28 -6.28
C LEU A 63 0.24 0.80 -7.73
N ALA A 64 0.28 1.75 -8.67
CA ALA A 64 0.54 1.49 -10.09
C ALA A 64 1.95 2.01 -10.46
N VAL A 65 2.84 1.11 -10.88
CA VAL A 65 4.15 1.49 -11.42
C VAL A 65 4.20 1.09 -12.89
N GLY A 66 4.22 2.08 -13.78
CA GLY A 66 4.45 1.84 -15.20
C GLY A 66 5.89 1.38 -15.42
N VAL A 67 6.07 0.22 -16.05
CA VAL A 67 7.41 -0.27 -16.41
C VAL A 67 7.47 -0.40 -17.94
N PRO A 68 8.51 0.12 -18.59
CA PRO A 68 8.67 -0.05 -20.03
C PRO A 68 8.86 -1.54 -20.34
N CYS A 69 8.06 -2.06 -21.26
CA CYS A 69 8.21 -3.41 -21.79
C CYS A 69 9.08 -3.40 -23.06
N TYR A 70 9.72 -4.53 -23.36
CA TYR A 70 10.53 -4.68 -24.58
C TYR A 70 9.71 -4.46 -25.87
N THR A 71 8.39 -4.53 -25.80
CA THR A 71 7.45 -4.26 -26.91
C THR A 71 7.20 -2.78 -27.17
N GLY A 72 7.79 -1.87 -26.37
CA GLY A 72 7.52 -0.43 -26.43
C GLY A 72 6.22 -0.01 -25.73
N ALA A 73 5.42 -0.96 -25.24
CA ALA A 73 4.25 -0.67 -24.41
C ALA A 73 4.66 -0.43 -22.94
N THR A 74 3.98 0.51 -22.28
CA THR A 74 4.09 0.69 -20.83
C THR A 74 3.03 -0.16 -20.15
N SER A 75 3.45 -1.22 -19.45
CA SER A 75 2.51 -2.00 -18.65
C SER A 75 2.37 -1.39 -17.26
N PRO A 76 1.14 -1.18 -16.74
CA PRO A 76 0.95 -0.92 -15.32
C PRO A 76 1.28 -2.21 -14.57
N LYS A 77 2.50 -2.29 -14.02
CA LYS A 77 2.82 -3.34 -13.07
C LYS A 77 2.34 -2.87 -11.70
N PRO A 78 1.57 -3.67 -10.95
CA PRO A 78 1.51 -3.51 -9.50
C PRO A 78 2.93 -3.79 -8.99
N GLY A 79 3.72 -2.74 -8.82
CA GLY A 79 5.15 -2.82 -8.59
C GLY A 79 5.49 -2.23 -7.24
N LEU A 80 6.24 -2.99 -6.44
CA LEU A 80 6.88 -2.57 -5.20
C LEU A 80 7.89 -1.44 -5.51
N SER A 81 7.41 -0.21 -5.63
CA SER A 81 8.28 0.97 -5.70
C SER A 81 8.67 1.33 -4.28
N PRO A 82 9.97 1.35 -3.92
CA PRO A 82 10.42 1.88 -2.65
C PRO A 82 10.31 3.41 -2.72
N ARG A 83 9.09 3.96 -2.66
CA ARG A 83 8.93 5.37 -2.33
C ARG A 83 9.20 5.54 -0.84
N LEU A 84 10.48 5.60 -0.48
CA LEU A 84 10.92 6.40 0.66
C LEU A 84 10.92 7.85 0.17
N GLY A 85 9.75 8.46 0.19
CA GLY A 85 9.62 9.91 0.00
C GLY A 85 9.80 10.61 1.34
N ASN A 86 10.68 11.63 1.31
CA ASN A 86 11.14 12.55 2.38
C ASN A 86 10.60 12.26 3.78
#